data_AF-A0A0M3JHE7-F1
#
_entry.id   AF-A0A0M3JHE7-F1
#
_cell.length_a   1.000
_cell.length_b   1.000
_cell.length_c   1.000
_cell.angle_alpha   90.00
_cell.angle_beta   90.00
_cell.angle_gamma   90.00
#
_symmetry.space_group_name_H-M   'P 1'
#
loop_
_entity.id
_entity.type
_entity.pdbx_description
1 polymer ?
#
loop_
_entity_poly.entity_id
_entity_poly.type
_entity_poly.pdbx_seq_one_letter_code
_entity_poly.pdbx_strand_id
1 'polypeptide(L)'
;LIQRYLTEHPDPNNENIVGYNNKKCWPRDARMRLMKHDVNLGRAVFWDIKNRLPRSVTTVEWENSFVSVYSKDNPNLLFDMCGFECRILPKCRMAAEELTHRDGVWNLQNEVTKERTAQCFLKVDEESLLKFHNRIRQILMSSGSTTFTKIVNKWNTALIGLMTYFREAVVNTQELLDLLVKCENKIQTRIKIGLNSKMPARFPPVVFYTPKEIGGLGMLSMGHVLIPQSDLRWMKQTEAGGVT
;
A
#
# COMPACT_ATOMS: atom_id res chain seq x y z
N LEU A 1 -31.33 -11.20 3.28
CA LEU A 1 -30.58 -10.66 2.12
C LEU A 1 -30.01 -11.77 1.24
N ILE A 2 -29.12 -12.63 1.74
CA ILE A 2 -28.50 -13.73 0.97
C ILE A 2 -29.53 -14.62 0.28
N GLN A 3 -30.60 -15.01 0.99
CA GLN A 3 -31.64 -15.85 0.41
C GLN A 3 -32.28 -15.22 -0.83
N ARG A 4 -32.61 -13.92 -0.79
CA ARG A 4 -33.14 -13.17 -1.94
C ARG A 4 -32.15 -13.17 -3.12
N TYR A 5 -30.87 -12.90 -2.85
CA TYR A 5 -29.83 -12.93 -3.86
C TYR A 5 -29.72 -14.31 -4.53
N LEU A 6 -29.71 -15.39 -3.75
CA LEU A 6 -29.61 -16.76 -4.28
C LEU A 6 -30.89 -17.24 -4.97
N THR A 7 -32.05 -16.61 -4.71
CA THR A 7 -33.28 -16.86 -5.48
C THR A 7 -33.16 -16.29 -6.90
N GLU A 8 -32.56 -15.12 -7.06
CA GLU A 8 -32.36 -14.51 -8.39
C GLU A 8 -31.12 -15.04 -9.13
N HIS A 9 -30.06 -15.34 -8.39
CA HIS A 9 -28.78 -15.85 -8.91
C HIS A 9 -28.45 -17.19 -8.22
N PRO A 10 -29.04 -18.30 -8.67
CA PRO A 10 -28.79 -19.61 -8.08
C PRO A 10 -27.35 -20.07 -8.34
N ASP A 11 -26.66 -20.54 -7.29
CA ASP A 11 -25.29 -21.07 -7.35
C ASP A 11 -25.25 -22.52 -6.83
N PRO A 12 -25.60 -23.52 -7.67
CA PRO A 12 -25.62 -24.92 -7.28
C PRO A 12 -24.21 -25.51 -7.10
N ASN A 13 -23.20 -24.93 -7.77
CA ASN A 13 -21.83 -25.47 -7.82
C ASN A 13 -20.87 -24.83 -6.81
N ASN A 14 -21.32 -23.86 -6.01
CA ASN A 14 -20.48 -23.05 -5.11
C ASN A 14 -19.40 -22.23 -5.85
N GLU A 15 -19.71 -21.78 -7.05
CA GLU A 15 -18.82 -21.00 -7.91
C GLU A 15 -18.71 -19.54 -7.47
N ASN A 16 -19.58 -19.06 -6.56
CA ASN A 16 -19.52 -17.68 -6.05
C ASN A 16 -18.17 -17.32 -5.41
N ILE A 17 -17.42 -18.30 -4.91
CA ILE A 17 -16.07 -18.12 -4.34
C ILE A 17 -15.05 -17.78 -5.44
N VAL A 18 -15.25 -18.33 -6.64
CA VAL A 18 -14.43 -18.05 -7.81
C VAL A 18 -14.70 -16.61 -8.27
N GLY A 19 -13.62 -15.86 -8.54
CA GLY A 19 -13.73 -14.46 -8.96
C GLY A 19 -14.12 -13.48 -7.84
N TYR A 20 -13.98 -13.86 -6.56
CA TYR A 20 -14.06 -12.91 -5.45
C TYR A 20 -12.73 -12.18 -5.29
N ASN A 21 -12.73 -10.87 -5.52
CA ASN A 21 -11.54 -10.03 -5.41
C ASN A 21 -11.04 -9.98 -3.96
N ASN A 22 -9.72 -10.10 -3.77
CA ASN A 22 -9.12 -10.04 -2.44
C ASN A 22 -7.79 -9.27 -2.48
N LYS A 23 -7.47 -8.59 -1.39
CA LYS A 23 -6.31 -7.70 -1.24
C LYS A 23 -5.03 -8.51 -1.07
N LYS A 24 -4.23 -8.64 -2.14
CA LYS A 24 -3.01 -9.47 -2.18
C LYS A 24 -1.79 -8.84 -1.49
N CYS A 25 -1.86 -7.57 -1.15
CA CYS A 25 -0.91 -6.79 -0.37
C CYS A 25 -0.77 -7.25 1.10
N TRP A 26 -1.80 -7.86 1.68
CA TRP A 26 -1.79 -8.40 3.04
C TRP A 26 -1.28 -9.84 3.06
N PRO A 27 -0.68 -10.34 4.15
CA PRO A 27 -0.38 -11.76 4.31
C PRO A 27 -1.64 -12.64 4.31
N ARG A 28 -1.53 -13.93 4.00
CA ARG A 28 -2.70 -14.82 3.81
C ARG A 28 -3.60 -14.93 5.06
N ASP A 29 -3.03 -14.90 6.26
CA ASP A 29 -3.75 -14.92 7.53
C ASP A 29 -4.49 -13.60 7.82
N ALA A 30 -3.96 -12.48 7.31
CA ALA A 30 -4.51 -11.15 7.47
C ALA A 30 -5.60 -10.79 6.42
N ARG A 31 -5.68 -11.54 5.32
CA ARG A 31 -6.70 -11.37 4.27
C ARG A 31 -8.08 -11.85 4.72
N MET A 32 -9.11 -11.40 4.00
CA MET A 32 -10.45 -11.98 4.12
C MET A 32 -10.40 -13.45 3.69
N ARG A 33 -10.87 -14.34 4.57
CA ARG A 33 -11.09 -15.77 4.32
C ARG A 33 -12.39 -15.93 3.54
N LEU A 34 -12.33 -16.76 2.50
CA LEU A 34 -13.43 -16.97 1.58
C LEU A 34 -14.35 -18.10 2.08
N MET A 35 -15.16 -17.78 3.10
CA MET A 35 -16.21 -18.68 3.60
C MET A 35 -17.48 -18.51 2.76
N LYS A 36 -18.19 -19.62 2.47
CA LYS A 36 -19.41 -19.60 1.64
C LYS A 36 -20.43 -18.56 2.10
N HIS A 37 -20.67 -18.47 3.42
CA HIS A 37 -21.60 -17.51 3.99
C HIS A 37 -21.17 -16.06 3.71
N ASP A 38 -19.90 -15.74 3.99
CA ASP A 38 -19.37 -14.38 3.87
C ASP A 38 -19.26 -13.92 2.41
N VAL A 39 -18.84 -14.81 1.52
CA VAL A 39 -18.79 -14.56 0.07
C VAL A 39 -20.19 -14.26 -0.47
N ASN A 40 -21.17 -15.09 -0.10
CA ASN A 40 -22.56 -14.88 -0.52
C ASN A 40 -23.13 -13.58 0.07
N LEU A 41 -22.77 -13.23 1.31
CA LEU A 41 -23.15 -11.96 1.91
C LEU A 41 -22.56 -10.77 1.14
N GLY A 42 -21.26 -10.81 0.83
CA GLY A 42 -20.58 -9.76 0.08
C GLY A 42 -21.19 -9.54 -1.32
N ARG A 43 -21.44 -10.62 -2.06
CA ARG A 43 -22.11 -10.55 -3.37
C ARG A 43 -23.56 -10.07 -3.26
N ALA A 44 -24.31 -10.53 -2.26
CA ALA A 44 -25.69 -10.11 -2.06
C ALA A 44 -25.81 -8.62 -1.70
N VAL A 45 -24.91 -8.09 -0.88
CA VAL A 45 -24.84 -6.65 -0.56
C VAL A 45 -24.50 -5.84 -1.81
N PHE A 46 -23.48 -6.27 -2.56
CA PHE A 46 -23.12 -5.61 -3.82
C PHE A 46 -24.26 -5.59 -4.83
N TRP A 47 -24.95 -6.72 -4.99
CA TRP A 47 -26.12 -6.85 -5.86
C TRP A 47 -27.25 -5.91 -5.45
N ASP A 48 -27.56 -5.82 -4.15
CA ASP A 48 -28.60 -4.92 -3.65
C ASP A 48 -28.24 -3.44 -3.89
N ILE A 49 -26.97 -3.05 -3.68
CA ILE A 49 -26.50 -1.68 -3.99
C ILE A 49 -26.54 -1.39 -5.49
N LYS A 50 -26.10 -2.34 -6.32
CA LYS A 50 -26.10 -2.20 -7.77
C LYS A 50 -27.50 -1.98 -8.33
N ASN A 51 -28.51 -2.63 -7.76
CA ASN A 51 -29.90 -2.51 -8.21
C ASN A 51 -30.59 -1.21 -7.78
N ARG A 52 -30.03 -0.48 -6.81
CA ARG A 52 -30.54 0.84 -6.41
C ARG A 52 -30.15 1.94 -7.41
N LEU A 53 -29.21 1.67 -8.31
CA LEU A 53 -28.70 2.64 -9.27
C LEU A 53 -29.30 2.37 -10.65
N PRO A 54 -30.05 3.33 -11.22
CA PRO A 54 -30.49 3.24 -12.61
C PRO A 54 -29.29 3.22 -13.54
N ARG A 55 -29.20 2.19 -14.41
CA ARG A 55 -28.09 2.02 -15.35
C ARG A 55 -27.94 3.17 -16.35
N SER A 56 -28.98 3.99 -16.53
CA SER A 56 -28.95 5.19 -17.36
C SER A 56 -28.14 6.34 -16.75
N VAL A 57 -27.94 6.34 -15.43
CA VAL A 57 -27.18 7.39 -14.72
C VAL A 57 -25.75 6.92 -14.49
N THR A 58 -25.60 5.77 -13.83
CA THR A 58 -24.29 5.18 -13.53
C THR A 58 -24.46 3.69 -13.20
N THR A 59 -23.36 2.95 -13.16
CA THR A 59 -23.32 1.55 -12.78
C THR A 59 -22.12 1.28 -11.90
N VAL A 60 -22.24 0.27 -11.04
CA VAL A 60 -21.11 -0.26 -10.26
C VAL A 60 -20.77 -1.63 -10.80
N GLU A 61 -19.50 -1.80 -11.15
CA GLU A 61 -18.94 -3.04 -11.68
C GLU A 61 -18.22 -3.82 -10.59
N TRP A 62 -18.39 -5.15 -10.59
CA TRP A 62 -17.80 -6.00 -9.57
C TRP A 62 -16.27 -6.00 -9.65
N GLU A 63 -15.73 -6.03 -10.88
CA GLU A 63 -14.29 -6.11 -11.17
C GLU A 63 -13.50 -4.95 -10.56
N ASN A 64 -14.11 -3.76 -10.54
CA ASN A 64 -13.53 -2.53 -9.99
C ASN A 64 -13.91 -2.27 -8.52
N SER A 65 -14.56 -3.23 -7.87
CA SER A 65 -15.04 -3.11 -6.50
C SER A 65 -14.43 -4.15 -5.59
N PHE A 66 -14.44 -3.85 -4.29
CA PHE A 66 -14.01 -4.76 -3.25
C PHE A 66 -15.01 -4.70 -2.10
N VAL A 67 -15.41 -5.87 -1.60
CA VAL A 67 -16.29 -6.01 -0.44
C VAL A 67 -15.58 -6.86 0.60
N SER A 68 -15.41 -6.33 1.80
CA SER A 68 -14.88 -7.05 2.95
C SER A 68 -15.98 -7.34 3.95
N VAL A 69 -16.03 -8.57 4.45
CA VAL A 69 -17.02 -8.99 5.46
C VAL A 69 -16.27 -9.34 6.75
N TYR A 70 -16.59 -8.61 7.82
CA TYR A 70 -16.19 -8.97 9.18
C TYR A 70 -17.24 -9.91 9.77
N SER A 71 -16.82 -11.10 10.19
CA SER A 71 -17.71 -12.18 10.64
C SER A 71 -17.07 -13.00 11.76
N LYS A 72 -17.75 -14.05 12.25
CA LYS A 72 -17.15 -15.00 13.19
C LYS A 72 -15.88 -15.66 12.63
N ASP A 73 -15.81 -15.91 11.33
CA ASP A 73 -14.69 -16.59 10.68
C ASP A 73 -13.62 -15.59 10.20
N ASN A 74 -14.02 -14.34 9.95
CA ASN A 74 -13.18 -13.25 9.47
C ASN A 74 -12.88 -12.19 10.56
N PRO A 75 -11.68 -12.19 11.17
CA PRO A 75 -11.33 -11.27 12.27
C PRO A 75 -10.90 -9.87 11.81
N ASN A 76 -10.58 -9.70 10.53
CA ASN A 76 -10.10 -8.44 9.97
C ASN A 76 -11.19 -7.80 9.12
N LEU A 77 -11.31 -6.47 9.19
CA LEU A 77 -12.07 -5.68 8.23
C LEU A 77 -11.08 -4.94 7.32
N LEU A 78 -11.20 -5.13 6.01
CA LEU A 78 -10.30 -4.57 5.01
C LEU A 78 -11.02 -3.52 4.17
N PHE A 79 -10.34 -2.40 3.89
CA PHE A 79 -10.80 -1.40 2.95
C PHE A 79 -9.62 -0.61 2.40
N ASP A 80 -9.85 0.12 1.32
CA ASP A 80 -8.93 1.11 0.79
C ASP A 80 -9.64 2.45 0.69
N MET A 81 -8.90 3.52 0.97
CA MET A 81 -9.42 4.89 0.92
C MET A 81 -8.28 5.86 0.65
N CYS A 82 -8.46 6.74 -0.34
CA CYS A 82 -7.50 7.81 -0.67
C CYS A 82 -6.06 7.29 -0.93
N GLY A 83 -5.90 6.08 -1.46
CA GLY A 83 -4.59 5.45 -1.72
C GLY A 83 -3.96 4.78 -0.49
N PHE A 84 -4.63 4.76 0.66
CA PHE A 84 -4.26 3.96 1.81
C PHE A 84 -5.01 2.63 1.79
N GLU A 85 -4.31 1.54 2.05
CA GLU A 85 -4.91 0.25 2.36
C GLU A 85 -4.92 0.05 3.87
N CYS A 86 -6.12 -0.17 4.40
CA CYS A 86 -6.37 -0.22 5.83
C CYS A 86 -6.90 -1.59 6.23
N ARG A 87 -6.38 -2.11 7.34
CA ARG A 87 -6.87 -3.32 7.99
C ARG A 87 -7.18 -3.03 9.43
N ILE A 88 -8.45 -3.14 9.82
CA ILE A 88 -8.88 -2.99 11.20
C ILE A 88 -8.99 -4.37 11.86
N LEU A 89 -8.33 -4.52 13.00
CA LEU A 89 -8.38 -5.70 13.86
C LEU A 89 -8.81 -5.29 15.28
N PRO A 90 -10.01 -5.72 15.74
CA PRO A 90 -10.45 -5.49 17.11
C PRO A 90 -9.62 -6.28 18.13
N LYS A 91 -9.33 -5.66 19.28
CA LYS A 91 -8.54 -6.26 20.36
C LYS A 91 -9.14 -7.57 20.88
N CYS A 92 -10.46 -7.68 20.93
CA CYS A 92 -11.17 -8.89 21.38
C CYS A 92 -10.93 -10.12 20.49
N ARG A 93 -10.39 -9.95 19.27
CA ARG A 93 -10.11 -11.03 18.32
C ARG A 93 -8.62 -11.23 18.06
N MET A 94 -7.75 -10.53 18.80
CA MET A 94 -6.32 -10.72 18.71
C MET A 94 -5.93 -12.04 19.39
N ALA A 95 -5.05 -12.82 18.75
CA ALA A 95 -4.55 -14.08 19.31
C ALA A 95 -3.57 -13.86 20.49
N ALA A 96 -2.93 -12.69 20.54
CA ALA A 96 -2.11 -12.24 21.66
C ALA A 96 -2.82 -11.08 22.37
N GLU A 97 -2.81 -11.08 23.71
CA GLU A 97 -3.49 -10.03 24.51
C GLU A 97 -2.79 -8.66 24.43
N GLU A 98 -1.52 -8.63 24.00
CA GLU A 98 -0.75 -7.40 23.87
C GLU A 98 -0.93 -6.72 22.52
N LEU A 99 -1.18 -5.41 22.59
CA LEU A 99 -1.26 -4.54 21.43
C LEU A 99 0.12 -4.42 20.79
N THR A 100 0.19 -4.64 19.47
CA THR A 100 1.44 -4.43 18.74
C THR A 100 1.76 -2.93 18.71
N HIS A 101 2.85 -2.53 19.35
CA HIS A 101 3.37 -1.16 19.30
C HIS A 101 4.43 -1.09 18.19
N ARG A 102 3.98 -0.86 16.96
CA ARG A 102 4.84 -0.62 15.80
C ARG A 102 4.45 0.69 15.13
N ASP A 103 5.44 1.37 14.55
CA ASP A 103 5.20 2.54 13.70
C ASP A 103 4.34 2.15 12.49
N GLY A 104 3.40 3.02 12.09
CA GLY A 104 2.44 2.73 11.01
C GLY A 104 1.21 1.92 11.44
N VAL A 105 0.98 1.76 12.75
CA VAL A 105 -0.25 1.18 13.31
C VAL A 105 -1.00 2.22 14.13
N TRP A 106 -2.25 2.48 13.79
CA TRP A 106 -3.11 3.36 14.56
C TRP A 106 -3.85 2.58 15.64
N ASN A 107 -3.73 3.03 16.89
CA ASN A 107 -4.50 2.51 18.00
C ASN A 107 -5.81 3.29 18.11
N LEU A 108 -6.92 2.67 17.72
CA LEU A 108 -8.25 3.28 17.71
C LEU A 108 -8.84 3.25 19.13
N GLN A 109 -9.24 4.43 19.60
CA GLN A 109 -9.81 4.63 20.92
C GLN A 109 -11.34 4.70 20.83
N ASN A 110 -12.03 4.01 21.74
CA ASN A 110 -13.47 4.17 21.90
C ASN A 110 -13.75 5.53 22.57
N GLU A 111 -14.65 6.30 21.97
CA GLU A 111 -14.96 7.65 22.45
C GLU A 111 -15.60 7.64 23.85
N VAL A 112 -16.37 6.61 24.20
CA VAL A 112 -17.08 6.53 25.49
C VAL A 112 -16.17 6.00 26.59
N THR A 113 -15.57 4.82 26.40
CA THR A 113 -14.75 4.17 27.45
C THR A 113 -13.33 4.72 27.51
N LYS A 114 -12.90 5.47 26.49
CA LYS A 114 -11.52 5.95 26.32
C LYS A 114 -10.48 4.83 26.26
N GLU A 115 -10.90 3.58 26.07
CA GLU A 115 -10.00 2.44 25.91
C GLU A 115 -9.60 2.25 24.44
N ARG A 116 -8.40 1.71 24.21
CA ARG A 116 -7.94 1.30 22.87
C ARG A 116 -8.58 -0.05 22.51
N THR A 117 -9.55 -0.03 21.61
CA THR A 117 -10.39 -1.21 21.31
C THR A 117 -10.02 -1.91 20.00
N ALA A 118 -9.33 -1.24 19.09
CA ALA A 118 -8.91 -1.82 17.82
C ALA A 118 -7.58 -1.24 17.33
N GLN A 119 -6.88 -2.00 16.49
CA GLN A 119 -5.70 -1.53 15.77
C GLN A 119 -6.03 -1.42 14.28
N CYS A 120 -5.57 -0.34 13.64
CA CYS A 120 -5.63 -0.17 12.19
C CYS A 120 -4.22 -0.21 11.62
N PHE A 121 -3.94 -1.22 10.81
CA PHE A 121 -2.69 -1.37 10.08
C PHE A 121 -2.83 -0.65 8.73
N LEU A 122 -1.80 0.12 8.37
CA LEU A 122 -1.78 0.92 7.16
C LEU A 122 -0.71 0.42 6.19
N LYS A 123 -1.05 0.40 4.90
CA LYS A 123 -0.13 0.23 3.78
C LYS A 123 -0.45 1.23 2.68
N VAL A 124 0.50 1.46 1.78
CA VAL A 124 0.30 2.26 0.57
C VAL A 124 -0.24 1.36 -0.53
N ASP A 125 -1.28 1.82 -1.21
CA ASP A 125 -1.92 1.09 -2.31
C ASP A 125 -0.99 0.94 -3.54
N GLU A 126 -1.18 -0.17 -4.27
CA GLU A 126 -0.39 -0.55 -5.44
C GLU A 126 -0.54 0.44 -6.60
N GLU A 127 -1.71 1.06 -6.77
CA GLU A 127 -1.91 2.10 -7.78
C GLU A 127 -1.09 3.36 -7.46
N SER A 128 -1.00 3.71 -6.18
CA SER A 128 -0.23 4.88 -5.71
C SER A 128 1.28 4.65 -5.86
N LEU A 129 1.75 3.43 -5.57
CA LEU A 129 3.09 2.96 -5.87
C LEU A 129 3.43 3.13 -7.37
N LEU A 130 2.54 2.68 -8.25
CA LEU A 130 2.73 2.76 -9.69
C LEU A 130 2.72 4.21 -10.19
N LYS A 131 1.82 5.05 -9.67
CA LYS A 131 1.79 6.50 -9.95
C LYS A 131 3.12 7.17 -9.60
N PHE A 132 3.68 6.87 -8.43
CA PHE A 132 4.99 7.37 -8.03
C PHE A 132 6.09 6.87 -8.99
N HIS A 133 6.12 5.57 -9.30
CA HIS A 133 7.10 5.02 -10.24
C HIS A 133 7.05 5.71 -11.60
N ASN A 134 5.84 5.88 -12.15
CA ASN A 134 5.60 6.53 -13.44
C ASN A 134 6.01 8.01 -13.40
N ARG A 135 5.79 8.70 -12.29
CA ARG A 135 6.27 10.07 -12.09
C ARG A 135 7.80 10.15 -12.16
N ILE A 136 8.52 9.23 -11.53
CA ILE A 136 9.98 9.18 -11.61
C ILE A 136 10.45 8.84 -13.03
N ARG A 137 9.79 7.90 -13.72
CA ARG A 137 10.06 7.62 -15.15
C ARG A 137 9.90 8.87 -16.01
N GLN A 138 8.84 9.64 -15.81
CA GLN A 138 8.61 10.90 -16.51
C GLN A 138 9.72 11.93 -16.25
N ILE A 139 10.21 12.03 -15.00
CA ILE A 139 11.35 12.88 -14.67
C ILE A 139 12.58 12.43 -15.48
N LEU A 140 12.90 11.14 -15.50
CA LEU A 140 14.06 10.62 -16.22
C LEU A 140 13.96 10.84 -17.74
N MET A 141 12.80 10.60 -18.35
CA MET A 141 12.58 10.79 -19.79
C MET A 141 12.65 12.26 -20.21
N SER A 142 12.18 13.18 -19.37
CA SER A 142 12.20 14.63 -19.64
C SER A 142 13.54 15.32 -19.31
N SER A 143 14.54 14.58 -18.84
CA SER A 143 15.82 15.11 -18.34
C SER A 143 16.97 15.02 -19.36
N GLY A 144 16.68 15.15 -20.66
CA GLY A 144 17.63 15.02 -21.78
C GLY A 144 18.88 15.89 -21.62
N SER A 145 18.69 17.22 -21.63
CA SER A 145 19.77 18.22 -21.51
C SER A 145 19.49 19.25 -20.41
N THR A 146 18.74 18.87 -19.38
CA THR A 146 18.43 19.74 -18.25
C THR A 146 19.55 19.74 -17.22
N THR A 147 19.78 20.88 -16.55
CA THR A 147 20.71 21.02 -15.42
C THR A 147 20.45 19.98 -14.32
N PHE A 148 21.50 19.43 -13.70
CA PHE A 148 21.38 18.40 -12.65
C PHE A 148 20.55 18.86 -11.46
N THR A 149 20.67 20.14 -11.07
CA THR A 149 19.86 20.76 -10.01
C THR A 149 18.35 20.68 -10.31
N LYS A 150 17.93 20.81 -11.58
CA LYS A 150 16.52 20.70 -11.99
C LYS A 150 16.00 19.27 -11.90
N ILE A 151 16.85 18.28 -12.19
CA ILE A 151 16.51 16.86 -12.03
C ILE A 151 16.29 16.55 -10.54
N VAL A 152 17.22 16.98 -9.69
CA VAL A 152 17.15 16.79 -8.24
C VAL A 152 15.96 17.53 -7.62
N ASN A 153 15.66 18.75 -8.05
CA ASN A 153 14.47 19.48 -7.59
C ASN A 153 13.18 18.72 -7.88
N LYS A 154 13.02 18.19 -9.10
CA LYS A 154 11.84 17.38 -9.46
C LYS A 154 11.75 16.11 -8.61
N TRP A 155 12.88 15.45 -8.35
CA TRP A 155 12.95 14.31 -7.44
C TRP A 155 12.50 14.70 -6.03
N ASN A 156 13.07 15.76 -5.46
CA ASN A 156 12.74 16.23 -4.11
C ASN A 156 11.25 16.56 -3.98
N THR A 157 10.65 17.26 -4.96
CA THR A 157 9.21 17.56 -4.92
C THR A 157 8.36 16.29 -4.99
N ALA A 158 8.74 15.31 -5.82
CA ALA A 158 8.02 14.04 -5.91
C ALA A 158 8.15 13.22 -4.61
N LEU A 159 9.35 13.16 -4.04
CA LEU A 159 9.62 12.44 -2.80
C LEU A 159 8.90 13.08 -1.61
N ILE A 160 8.99 14.40 -1.45
CA ILE A 160 8.26 15.13 -0.40
C ILE A 160 6.76 14.89 -0.54
N GLY A 161 6.20 15.00 -1.75
CA GLY A 161 4.76 14.76 -1.96
C GLY A 161 4.31 13.38 -1.52
N LEU A 162 5.09 12.34 -1.84
CA LEU A 162 4.83 10.97 -1.38
C LEU A 162 4.94 10.85 0.14
N MET A 163 6.06 11.29 0.72
CA MET A 163 6.38 11.09 2.14
C MET A 163 5.47 11.89 3.06
N THR A 164 5.11 13.12 2.67
CA THR A 164 4.23 13.99 3.49
C THR A 164 2.77 13.55 3.45
N TYR A 165 2.34 12.90 2.38
CA TYR A 165 1.00 12.35 2.23
C TYR A 165 0.85 11.01 2.98
N PHE A 166 1.68 10.02 2.67
CA PHE A 166 1.54 8.67 3.23
C PHE A 166 2.17 8.49 4.62
N ARG A 167 3.18 9.30 4.96
CA ARG A 167 3.87 9.32 6.26
C ARG A 167 4.20 7.92 6.78
N GLU A 168 3.47 7.48 7.80
CA GLU A 168 3.72 6.24 8.54
C GLU A 168 3.40 4.97 7.71
N ALA A 169 2.49 5.06 6.74
CA ALA A 169 2.12 3.92 5.89
C ALA A 169 3.28 3.42 5.01
N VAL A 170 4.28 4.29 4.76
CA VAL A 170 5.48 3.95 3.98
C VAL A 170 6.31 2.88 4.69
N VAL A 171 6.38 2.93 6.03
CA VAL A 171 7.23 2.02 6.83
C VAL A 171 6.76 0.58 6.74
N ASN A 172 5.44 0.36 6.72
CA ASN A 172 4.84 -0.98 6.59
C ASN A 172 4.85 -1.52 5.16
N THR A 173 5.18 -0.69 4.17
CA THR A 173 5.13 -1.05 2.76
C THR A 173 6.55 -1.30 2.23
N GLN A 174 7.06 -2.50 2.45
CA GLN A 174 8.42 -2.89 2.03
C GLN A 174 8.64 -2.72 0.52
N GLU A 175 7.64 -3.04 -0.30
CA GLU A 175 7.69 -2.86 -1.76
C GLU A 175 7.93 -1.39 -2.15
N LEU A 176 7.40 -0.44 -1.36
CA LEU A 176 7.63 0.99 -1.57
C LEU A 176 9.05 1.38 -1.20
N LEU A 177 9.60 0.84 -0.10
CA LEU A 177 10.99 1.08 0.31
C LEU A 177 11.97 0.59 -0.76
N ASP A 178 11.76 -0.63 -1.27
CA ASP A 178 12.53 -1.18 -2.40
C ASP A 178 12.43 -0.29 -3.64
N LEU A 179 11.23 0.20 -3.95
CA LEU A 179 10.99 1.08 -5.08
C LEU A 179 11.70 2.42 -4.91
N LEU A 180 11.70 3.00 -3.71
CA LEU A 180 12.38 4.25 -3.38
C LEU A 180 13.88 4.14 -3.60
N VAL A 181 14.51 3.09 -3.06
CA VAL A 181 15.94 2.80 -3.26
C VAL A 181 16.28 2.68 -4.74
N LYS A 182 15.48 1.91 -5.50
CA LYS A 182 15.67 1.73 -6.95
C LYS A 182 15.52 3.05 -7.71
N CYS A 183 14.54 3.87 -7.35
CA CYS A 183 14.27 5.14 -8.02
C CYS A 183 15.36 6.19 -7.71
N GLU A 184 15.80 6.28 -6.47
CA GLU A 184 16.90 7.16 -6.03
C GLU A 184 18.19 6.83 -6.78
N ASN A 185 18.56 5.54 -6.84
CA ASN A 185 19.71 5.07 -7.60
C ASN A 185 19.60 5.38 -9.10
N LYS A 186 18.40 5.33 -9.69
CA LYS A 186 18.19 5.71 -11.10
C LYS A 186 18.40 7.20 -11.33
N ILE A 187 17.93 8.07 -10.43
CA ILE A 187 18.18 9.52 -10.50
C ILE A 187 19.67 9.83 -10.39
N GLN A 188 20.36 9.25 -9.41
CA GLN A 188 21.81 9.40 -9.27
C GLN A 188 22.55 8.90 -10.51
N THR A 189 22.17 7.74 -11.06
CA THR A 189 22.77 7.18 -12.27
C THR A 189 22.55 8.09 -13.48
N ARG A 190 21.40 8.77 -13.58
CA ARG A 190 21.16 9.76 -14.65
C ARG A 190 22.14 10.93 -14.58
N ILE A 191 22.44 11.43 -13.39
CA ILE A 191 23.42 12.50 -13.18
C ILE A 191 24.84 12.02 -13.53
N LYS A 192 25.20 10.82 -13.08
CA LYS A 192 26.47 10.15 -13.41
C LYS A 192 26.68 10.03 -14.93
N ILE A 193 25.66 9.58 -15.66
CA ILE A 193 25.68 9.50 -17.14
C ILE A 193 25.89 10.88 -17.77
N GLY A 194 25.27 11.93 -17.22
CA GLY A 194 25.48 13.31 -17.69
C GLY A 194 26.92 13.81 -17.57
N LEU A 195 27.71 13.23 -16.67
CA LEU A 195 29.15 13.50 -16.46
C LEU A 195 30.05 12.45 -17.14
N ASN A 196 29.48 11.60 -17.99
CA ASN A 196 30.16 10.54 -18.71
C ASN A 196 31.00 9.59 -17.81
N SER A 197 30.54 9.32 -16.59
CA SER A 197 31.19 8.38 -15.68
C SER A 197 30.19 7.70 -14.78
N LYS A 198 30.32 6.38 -14.56
CA LYS A 198 29.50 5.62 -13.60
C LYS A 198 30.29 5.12 -12.39
N MET A 199 31.56 5.48 -12.27
CA MET A 199 32.48 4.93 -11.27
C MET A 199 32.10 5.40 -9.85
N PRO A 200 31.78 4.50 -8.91
CA PRO A 200 31.33 4.89 -7.57
C PRO A 200 32.29 5.81 -6.82
N ALA A 201 33.60 5.56 -6.94
CA ALA A 201 34.64 6.36 -6.28
C ALA A 201 34.63 7.85 -6.66
N ARG A 202 34.16 8.19 -7.88
CA ARG A 202 34.05 9.58 -8.35
C ARG A 202 32.79 10.30 -7.85
N PHE A 203 31.84 9.55 -7.30
CA PHE A 203 30.53 10.05 -6.89
C PHE A 203 30.20 9.64 -5.47
N PRO A 204 30.98 10.13 -4.47
CA PRO A 204 30.63 9.92 -3.08
C PRO A 204 29.27 10.58 -2.76
N PRO A 205 28.53 10.07 -1.75
CA PRO A 205 27.22 10.59 -1.34
C PRO A 205 27.16 12.12 -1.18
N VAL A 206 28.25 12.70 -0.67
CA VAL A 206 28.39 14.14 -0.47
C VAL A 206 28.08 14.96 -1.72
N VAL A 207 28.44 14.49 -2.92
CA VAL A 207 28.16 15.22 -4.18
C VAL A 207 26.65 15.38 -4.43
N PHE A 208 25.84 14.42 -4.00
CA PHE A 208 24.40 14.45 -4.21
C PHE A 208 23.65 15.16 -3.07
N TYR A 209 24.02 14.88 -1.82
CA TYR A 209 23.22 15.27 -0.66
C TYR A 209 23.64 16.60 -0.03
N THR A 210 24.83 17.11 -0.35
CA THR A 210 25.27 18.41 0.15
C THR A 210 24.28 19.51 -0.27
N PRO A 211 23.86 20.42 0.64
CA PRO A 211 22.97 21.53 0.33
C PRO A 211 23.48 22.40 -0.82
N LYS A 212 22.56 23.05 -1.52
CA LYS A 212 22.89 23.86 -2.71
C LYS A 212 23.69 25.11 -2.35
N GLU A 213 23.47 25.61 -1.15
CA GLU A 213 24.09 26.79 -0.58
C GLU A 213 25.60 26.61 -0.40
N ILE A 214 26.08 25.36 -0.29
CA ILE A 214 27.51 25.02 -0.19
C ILE A 214 28.00 24.19 -1.38
N GLY A 215 27.36 24.36 -2.55
CA GLY A 215 27.84 23.84 -3.83
C GLY A 215 27.43 22.40 -4.19
N GLY A 216 26.58 21.76 -3.38
CA GLY A 216 26.02 20.44 -3.69
C GLY A 216 24.72 20.50 -4.51
N LEU A 217 24.10 19.33 -4.74
CA LEU A 217 22.83 19.24 -5.46
C LEU A 217 21.59 19.37 -4.56
N GLY A 218 21.75 19.18 -3.25
CA GLY A 218 20.67 19.22 -2.26
C GLY A 218 19.62 18.13 -2.49
N MET A 219 20.03 16.93 -2.88
CA MET A 219 19.12 15.80 -3.04
C MET A 219 18.62 15.31 -1.68
N LEU A 220 17.33 15.02 -1.57
CA LEU A 220 16.76 14.36 -0.39
C LEU A 220 16.87 12.84 -0.56
N SER A 221 17.33 12.17 0.49
CA SER A 221 17.50 10.70 0.51
C SER A 221 16.37 10.03 1.28
N MET A 222 15.89 8.91 0.74
CA MET A 222 15.05 7.95 1.46
C MET A 222 15.51 6.50 1.19
N GLY A 223 16.59 6.31 0.42
CA GLY A 223 17.12 5.02 0.02
C GLY A 223 18.29 4.51 0.87
N HIS A 224 18.81 5.32 1.80
CA HIS A 224 19.84 4.88 2.76
C HIS A 224 19.21 4.32 4.05
N VAL A 225 18.18 3.50 3.90
CA VAL A 225 17.49 2.82 5.00
C VAL A 225 17.73 1.33 4.88
N LEU A 226 18.04 0.68 6.00
CA LEU A 226 18.09 -0.78 6.06
C LEU A 226 16.68 -1.31 5.83
N ILE A 227 16.45 -1.94 4.68
CA ILE A 227 15.16 -2.54 4.36
C ILE A 227 15.04 -3.81 5.20
N PRO A 228 14.00 -3.94 6.04
CA PRO A 228 13.81 -5.13 6.83
C PRO A 228 13.60 -6.35 5.91
N GLN A 229 14.56 -7.28 5.92
CA GLN A 229 14.42 -8.56 5.22
C GLN A 229 14.06 -9.63 6.25
N SER A 230 12.86 -10.19 6.12
CA SER A 230 12.45 -11.41 6.82
C SER A 230 12.37 -12.57 5.84
N ASP A 231 12.28 -13.80 6.33
CA ASP A 231 12.16 -14.99 5.48
C ASP A 231 10.97 -14.89 4.51
N LEU A 232 11.28 -14.80 3.22
CA LEU A 232 10.30 -14.69 2.12
C LEU A 232 9.34 -15.89 2.05
N ARG A 233 9.73 -17.04 2.63
CA ARG A 233 8.88 -18.24 2.70
C ARG A 233 7.67 -18.03 3.61
N TRP A 234 7.88 -17.42 4.78
CA TRP A 234 6.84 -17.25 5.81
C TRP A 234 6.12 -15.91 5.72
N MET A 235 6.74 -14.88 5.13
CA MET A 235 6.12 -13.56 4.91
C MET A 235 4.79 -13.62 4.15
N LYS A 236 4.64 -14.61 3.24
CA LYS A 236 3.37 -14.80 2.50
C LYS A 236 2.25 -15.36 3.39
N GLN A 237 2.60 -16.05 4.47
CA GLN A 237 1.66 -16.77 5.33
C GLN A 237 1.28 -15.98 6.57
N THR A 238 2.25 -15.37 7.25
CA THR A 238 2.04 -14.66 8.52
C THR A 238 2.90 -13.40 8.64
N GLU A 239 2.47 -12.46 9.49
CA GLU A 239 3.29 -11.30 9.90
C GLU A 239 4.41 -11.66 10.89
N ALA A 240 4.55 -12.95 11.25
CA ALA A 240 5.51 -13.45 12.26
C ALA A 240 6.98 -13.37 11.80
N GLY A 241 7.24 -13.01 10.54
CA GLY A 241 8.56 -12.60 10.07
C GLY A 241 8.91 -11.18 10.53
N GLY A 242 8.90 -10.93 11.84
CA GLY A 242 9.52 -9.72 12.39
C GLY A 242 10.97 -9.61 11.89
N VAL A 243 11.48 -8.38 11.79
CA VAL A 243 12.86 -8.11 11.40
C VAL A 243 13.79 -8.92 12.29
N THR A 244 14.47 -9.92 11.73
CA THR A 244 15.53 -10.68 12.41
C THR A 244 16.88 -10.05 12.15
#